data_AF-A0A7X7Q4R9-F1
#
_entry.id   AF-A0A7X7Q4R9-F1
#
_cell.length_a   1.000
_cell.length_b   1.000
_cell.length_c   1.000
_cell.angle_alpha   90.00
_cell.angle_beta   90.00
_cell.angle_gamma   90.00
#
_symmetry.space_group_name_H-M   'P 1'
#
loop_
_entity.id
_entity.type
_entity.pdbx_description
1 polymer ?
#
loop_
_entity_poly.entity_id
_entity_poly.type
_entity_poly.pdbx_seq_one_letter_code
_entity_poly.pdbx_strand_id
1 'polypeptide(L)'
;MGSRFFPPRPASQPTIYAYEDTNPQYAGLLKVGYTTVDAQTRVAQQYPTKKPGKPPYRIVLEEPAMRSDGTVFTDHDVHRMLRI
;
A
#
# COMPACT_ATOMS: atom_id res chain seq x y z
N MET A 1 31.15 -7.53 21.69
CA MET A 1 29.84 -7.85 22.30
C MET A 1 28.97 -6.60 22.22
N GLY A 2 28.16 -6.43 21.17
CA GLY A 2 27.40 -5.19 20.94
C GLY A 2 25.99 -5.39 20.36
N SER A 3 25.54 -6.63 20.21
CA SER A 3 24.34 -7.01 19.45
C SER A 3 23.05 -7.08 20.27
N ARG A 4 23.00 -6.55 21.50
CA ARG A 4 21.82 -6.63 22.39
C ARG A 4 21.15 -5.29 22.73
N PHE A 5 21.68 -4.16 22.26
CA PHE A 5 21.16 -2.84 22.66
C PHE A 5 20.06 -2.30 21.74
N PHE A 6 19.94 -2.84 20.53
CA PHE A 6 18.91 -2.42 19.58
C PHE A 6 18.05 -3.62 19.20
N PRO A 7 16.73 -3.59 19.50
CA PRO A 7 15.85 -4.61 18.97
C PRO A 7 15.94 -4.60 17.44
N PRO A 8 15.90 -5.78 16.77
CA PRO A 8 15.87 -5.84 15.32
C PRO A 8 14.68 -5.04 14.81
N ARG A 9 14.84 -4.38 13.65
CA ARG A 9 13.75 -3.65 13.02
C ARG A 9 12.55 -4.59 12.85
N PRO A 10 11.34 -4.18 13.28
CA PRO A 10 10.14 -4.97 13.05
C PRO A 10 10.01 -5.35 11.58
N ALA A 11 9.53 -6.57 11.30
CA ALA A 11 9.32 -7.03 9.92
C ALA A 11 8.20 -6.26 9.19
N SER A 12 7.38 -5.50 9.92
CA SER A 12 6.35 -4.65 9.36
C SER A 12 6.99 -3.56 8.49
N GLN A 13 6.53 -3.46 7.25
CA GLN A 13 6.91 -2.41 6.32
C GLN A 13 5.67 -1.57 6.03
N PRO A 14 5.45 -0.46 6.77
CA PRO A 14 4.37 0.45 6.48
C PRO A 14 4.54 0.99 5.06
N THR A 15 3.55 0.76 4.23
CA THR A 15 3.56 1.09 2.81
C THR A 15 2.23 1.70 2.43
N ILE A 16 2.31 2.84 1.73
CA ILE A 16 1.17 3.44 1.05
C ILE A 16 1.22 2.98 -0.40
N TYR A 17 0.07 2.63 -0.96
CA TYR A 17 -0.02 2.19 -2.34
C TYR A 17 -1.25 2.78 -3.01
N ALA A 18 -1.18 2.89 -4.34
CA ALA A 18 -2.31 3.23 -5.17
C ALA A 18 -2.36 2.31 -6.39
N TYR A 19 -3.57 1.90 -6.77
CA TYR A 19 -3.78 1.10 -7.97
C TYR A 19 -5.01 1.57 -8.75
N GLU A 20 -4.98 1.36 -10.05
CA GLU A 20 -6.12 1.50 -10.96
C GLU A 20 -6.74 0.12 -11.24
N ASP A 21 -8.06 0.08 -11.44
CA ASP A 21 -8.79 -1.13 -11.83
C ASP A 21 -9.14 -1.09 -13.33
N THR A 22 -9.12 -2.25 -13.97
CA THR A 22 -9.45 -2.43 -15.39
C THR A 22 -10.94 -2.30 -15.71
N ASN A 23 -11.82 -2.32 -14.69
CA ASN A 23 -13.25 -2.13 -14.86
C ASN A 23 -13.54 -0.73 -15.41
N PRO A 24 -14.26 -0.60 -16.56
CA PRO A 24 -14.59 0.68 -17.17
C PRO A 24 -15.27 1.69 -16.23
N GLN A 25 -16.01 1.22 -15.21
CA GLN A 25 -16.65 2.09 -14.22
C GLN A 25 -15.65 2.88 -13.37
N TYR A 26 -14.44 2.38 -13.18
CA TYR A 26 -13.40 2.99 -12.36
C TYR A 26 -12.31 3.68 -13.19
N ALA A 27 -12.54 3.86 -14.50
CA ALA A 27 -11.59 4.52 -15.38
C ALA A 27 -11.27 5.93 -14.88
N GLY A 28 -9.97 6.22 -14.72
CA GLY A 28 -9.48 7.49 -14.18
C GLY A 28 -9.50 7.62 -12.65
N LEU A 29 -9.95 6.59 -11.92
CA LEU A 29 -9.94 6.55 -10.47
C LEU A 29 -8.76 5.71 -9.95
N LEU A 30 -8.24 6.10 -8.78
CA LEU A 30 -7.22 5.35 -8.06
C LEU A 30 -7.75 4.91 -6.69
N LYS A 31 -7.57 3.64 -6.35
CA LYS A 31 -7.74 3.16 -4.98
C LYS A 31 -6.43 3.36 -4.23
N VAL A 32 -6.44 4.26 -3.26
CA VAL A 32 -5.35 4.45 -2.29
C VAL A 32 -5.55 3.51 -1.10
N GLY A 33 -4.49 2.88 -0.62
CA GLY A 33 -4.54 2.00 0.53
C GLY A 33 -3.25 1.98 1.33
N TYR A 34 -3.36 1.54 2.58
CA TYR A 34 -2.26 1.34 3.51
C TYR A 34 -2.11 -0.14 3.86
N THR A 35 -0.87 -0.59 4.01
CA THR A 35 -0.52 -1.96 4.38
C THR A 35 0.77 -1.97 5.20
N THR A 36 0.94 -2.99 6.03
CA THR A 36 2.21 -3.29 6.73
C THR A 36 2.94 -4.48 6.13
N VAL A 37 2.35 -5.08 5.10
CA VAL A 37 2.88 -6.15 4.25
C VAL A 37 3.01 -5.65 2.81
N ASP A 38 3.50 -6.50 1.91
CA ASP A 38 3.62 -6.23 0.47
C ASP A 38 2.31 -5.74 -0.20
N ALA A 39 2.39 -4.68 -1.02
CA ALA A 39 1.21 -4.08 -1.63
C ALA A 39 0.54 -5.01 -2.65
N GLN A 40 1.32 -5.73 -3.46
CA GLN A 40 0.80 -6.69 -4.43
C GLN A 40 -0.03 -7.78 -3.75
N THR A 41 0.48 -8.33 -2.65
CA THR A 41 -0.19 -9.33 -1.81
C THR A 41 -1.49 -8.77 -1.25
N ARG A 42 -1.46 -7.53 -0.74
CA ARG A 42 -2.65 -6.87 -0.19
C ARG A 42 -3.71 -6.61 -1.25
N VAL A 43 -3.34 -6.14 -2.44
CA VAL A 43 -4.28 -5.89 -3.53
C VAL A 43 -4.85 -7.21 -4.03
N ALA A 44 -4.03 -8.26 -4.18
CA ALA A 44 -4.50 -9.58 -4.59
C ALA A 44 -5.57 -10.18 -3.64
N GLN A 45 -5.44 -9.95 -2.32
CA GLN A 45 -6.44 -10.38 -1.34
C GLN A 45 -7.82 -9.75 -1.54
N GLN A 46 -7.91 -8.58 -2.19
CA GLN A 46 -9.18 -7.92 -2.49
C GLN A 46 -9.93 -8.59 -3.66
N TYR A 47 -9.23 -9.41 -4.46
CA TYR A 47 -9.79 -10.15 -5.59
C TYR A 47 -9.79 -11.66 -5.26
N PRO A 48 -10.76 -12.17 -4.49
CA PRO A 48 -10.78 -13.56 -4.04
C PRO A 48 -10.85 -14.56 -5.21
N THR A 49 -11.45 -14.16 -6.33
CA THR A 49 -11.56 -14.99 -7.52
C THR A 49 -10.42 -14.70 -8.47
N LYS A 50 -9.55 -15.69 -8.69
CA LYS A 50 -8.53 -15.63 -9.74
C LYS A 50 -9.20 -15.66 -11.10
N LYS A 51 -9.05 -14.59 -11.87
CA LYS A 51 -9.47 -14.54 -13.27
C LYS A 51 -8.30 -14.99 -14.16
N PRO A 52 -8.55 -15.81 -15.20
CA PRO A 52 -7.52 -16.13 -16.18
C PRO A 52 -7.05 -14.87 -16.91
N GLY A 53 -5.74 -14.74 -17.13
CA GLY A 53 -5.13 -13.59 -17.80
C GLY A 53 -4.39 -12.64 -16.87
N LYS A 54 -4.29 -11.37 -17.26
CA LYS A 54 -3.62 -10.33 -16.46
C LYS A 54 -4.47 -9.98 -15.22
N PRO A 55 -3.83 -9.57 -14.11
CA PRO A 55 -4.57 -9.06 -12.95
C PRO A 55 -5.52 -7.92 -13.37
N PRO A 56 -6.71 -7.83 -12.76
CA PRO A 56 -7.70 -6.80 -13.10
C PRO A 56 -7.32 -5.41 -12.57
N TYR A 57 -6.08 -5.20 -12.15
CA TYR A 57 -5.57 -3.97 -11.55
C TYR A 57 -4.11 -3.74 -11.94
N ARG A 58 -3.66 -2.48 -11.82
CA ARG A 58 -2.25 -2.08 -11.94
C ARG A 58 -1.87 -1.18 -10.77
N ILE A 59 -0.85 -1.58 -10.00
CA ILE A 59 -0.27 -0.73 -8.96
C ILE A 59 0.54 0.36 -9.65
N VAL A 60 0.22 1.62 -9.36
CA VAL A 60 0.87 2.81 -9.93
C VAL A 60 1.76 3.52 -8.93
N LEU A 61 1.56 3.25 -7.63
CA LEU A 61 2.35 3.80 -6.54
C LEU A 61 2.53 2.71 -5.48
N GLU A 62 3.76 2.56 -5.00
CA GLU A 62 4.11 1.78 -3.82
C GLU A 62 5.29 2.46 -3.12
N GLU A 63 5.02 3.10 -2.00
CA GLU A 63 6.01 3.93 -1.30
C GLU A 63 5.98 3.70 0.22
N PRO A 64 7.12 3.88 0.92
CA PRO A 64 7.18 3.72 2.36
C PRO A 64 6.28 4.76 3.04
N ALA A 65 5.40 4.30 3.93
CA ALA A 65 4.52 5.14 4.73
C ALA A 65 5.19 5.67 6.01
N MET A 66 6.51 5.86 5.97
CA MET A 66 7.35 6.30 7.08
C MET A 66 7.77 7.75 6.86
N ARG A 67 7.51 8.62 7.84
CA ARG A 67 8.00 10.00 7.86
C ARG A 67 9.45 10.05 8.35
N SER A 68 10.12 11.17 8.08
CA SER A 68 11.50 11.41 8.51
C SER A 68 11.68 11.44 10.03
N ASP A 69 10.63 11.76 10.78
CA ASP A 69 10.58 11.73 12.25
C ASP A 69 10.32 10.33 12.83
N GLY A 70 10.20 9.30 11.97
CA GLY A 70 9.94 7.93 12.37
C GLY A 70 8.47 7.60 12.62
N THR A 71 7.56 8.57 12.47
CA THR A 71 6.11 8.31 12.55
C THR A 71 5.57 7.69 11.26
N VAL A 72 4.43 7.01 11.36
CA VAL A 72 3.74 6.40 10.22
C VAL A 72 2.55 7.27 9.80
N PHE A 73 2.26 7.30 8.51
CA PHE A 73 1.01 7.84 7.98
C PHE A 73 0.18 6.76 7.31
N THR A 74 -1.12 7.00 7.19
CA THR A 74 -2.05 6.03 6.60
C THR A 74 -2.76 6.61 5.38
N ASP A 75 -3.52 5.78 4.67
CA ASP A 75 -4.36 6.22 3.56
C ASP A 75 -5.42 7.23 4.00
N HIS A 76 -5.82 7.23 5.29
CA HIS A 76 -6.68 8.29 5.85
C HIS A 76 -6.03 9.68 5.78
N ASP A 77 -4.72 9.77 6.06
CA ASP A 77 -3.98 11.03 5.98
C ASP A 77 -3.87 11.49 4.52
N VAL A 78 -3.62 10.54 3.60
CA VAL A 78 -3.57 10.82 2.16
C VAL A 78 -4.93 11.32 1.66
N HIS A 79 -6.04 10.65 2.00
CA HIS A 79 -7.37 11.09 1.61
C HIS A 79 -7.72 12.48 2.14
N ARG A 80 -7.23 12.85 3.34
CA ARG A 80 -7.39 14.22 3.85
C ARG A 80 -6.67 15.23 2.96
N MET A 81 -5.47 14.92 2.50
CA MET A 81 -4.66 15.76 1.61
C MET A 81 -5.15 15.80 0.17
N LEU A 82 -6.01 14.88 -0.26
CA LEU A 82 -6.63 14.93 -1.59
C LEU A 82 -7.92 15.79 -1.63
N ARG A 83 -8.34 16.34 -0.50
CA ARG A 83 -9.55 17.18 -0.37
C ARG A 83 -9.24 18.68 -0.25
N ILE A 84 -7.97 19.05 -0.24
CA ILE A 84 -7.51 20.45 -0.28
C ILE A 84 -7.45 20.94 -1.72
#